data_AF-A0A3M1V572-F1
#
_entry.id   AF-A0A3M1V572-F1
#
_cell.length_a   1.000
_cell.length_b   1.000
_cell.length_c   1.000
_cell.angle_alpha   90.00
_cell.angle_beta   90.00
_cell.angle_gamma   90.00
#
_symmetry.space_group_name_H-M   'P 1'
#
loop_
_entity.id
_entity.type
_entity.pdbx_description
1 polymer ?
#
loop_
_entity_poly.entity_id
_entity_poly.type
_entity_poly.pdbx_seq_one_letter_code
_entity_poly.pdbx_strand_id
1 'polypeptide(L)' 'QVPVIIVEPERERWPRSRSQRKRLEREVLELAATHEQTRPIRHCLIHPAFPVDIRHNSKIFREKLAEWAARRLKRAVAR' A
#
# COMPACT_ATOMS: atom_id res chain seq x y z
N GLN A 1 -15.90 4.84 -2.19
CA GLN A 1 -14.55 4.19 -2.17
C GLN A 1 -13.70 4.88 -1.11
N VAL A 2 -12.75 4.15 -0.48
CA VAL A 2 -11.76 4.73 0.45
C VAL A 2 -10.42 4.83 -0.30
N PRO A 3 -9.74 5.99 -0.32
CA PRO A 3 -8.45 6.11 -0.97
C PRO A 3 -7.34 5.46 -0.13
N VAL A 4 -6.47 4.71 -0.79
CA VAL A 4 -5.38 3.94 -0.16
C VAL A 4 -4.13 4.02 -1.02
N ILE A 5 -2.98 4.33 -0.42
CA ILE A 5 -1.67 4.12 -1.03
C ILE A 5 -1.24 2.69 -0.75
N ILE A 6 -0.81 1.99 -1.79
CA ILE A 6 -0.23 0.65 -1.66
C ILE A 6 1.19 0.74 -2.19
N VAL A 7 2.15 0.23 -1.42
CA VAL A 7 3.56 0.20 -1.80
C VAL A 7 4.07 -1.23 -1.90
N GLU A 8 4.95 -1.47 -2.87
CA GLU A 8 5.76 -2.68 -3.01
C GLU A 8 7.23 -2.28 -2.84
N PRO A 9 7.81 -2.46 -1.63
CA PRO A 9 9.22 -2.23 -1.42
C PRO A 9 10.07 -3.23 -2.19
N GLU A 10 11.25 -2.79 -2.64
CA GLU A 10 12.31 -3.68 -3.12
C GLU A 10 12.63 -4.77 -2.08
N ARG A 11 12.99 -5.96 -2.55
CA ARG A 11 13.15 -7.16 -1.71
C ARG A 11 14.15 -6.95 -0.58
N GLU A 12 15.26 -6.26 -0.86
CA GLU A 12 16.31 -5.96 0.10
C GLU A 12 15.86 -4.96 1.17
N ARG A 13 14.87 -4.12 0.85
CA ARG A 13 14.32 -3.06 1.72
C ARG A 13 13.02 -3.47 2.40
N TRP A 14 12.61 -4.72 2.27
CA TRP A 14 11.40 -5.22 2.90
C TRP A 14 11.45 -5.06 4.43
N PRO A 15 10.43 -4.45 5.07
CA PRO A 15 10.43 -4.25 6.52
C PRO A 15 10.35 -5.60 7.24
N ARG A 16 11.35 -5.89 8.08
CA ARG A 16 11.52 -7.15 8.81
C ARG A 16 10.84 -7.14 10.19
N SER A 17 10.38 -5.98 10.66
CA SER A 17 9.69 -5.84 11.93
C SER A 17 8.43 -4.99 11.84
N ARG A 18 7.57 -5.10 12.86
CA ARG A 18 6.36 -4.27 12.98
C ARG A 18 6.70 -2.78 13.09
N SER A 19 7.80 -2.41 13.75
CA SER A 19 8.24 -1.02 13.89
C SER A 19 8.76 -0.44 12.58
N GLN A 20 9.55 -1.21 11.82
CA GLN A 20 9.99 -0.83 10.47
C GLN A 20 8.80 -0.67 9.53
N ARG A 21 7.84 -1.58 9.59
CA ARG A 21 6.61 -1.50 8.80
C ARG A 21 5.83 -0.21 9.08
N LYS A 22 5.58 0.09 10.36
CA LYS A 22 4.90 1.33 10.77
C LYS A 22 5.66 2.58 10.37
N ARG A 23 7.00 2.54 10.45
CA ARG A 23 7.86 3.64 10.02
C ARG A 23 7.68 3.92 8.52
N LEU A 24 7.77 2.88 7.69
CA LEU A 24 7.58 3.00 6.25
C LEU A 24 6.17 3.51 5.90
N GLU A 25 5.13 2.94 6.51
CA GLU A 25 3.74 3.40 6.29
C GLU A 25 3.58 4.90 6.63
N ARG A 26 4.21 5.37 7.71
CA ARG A 26 4.21 6.78 8.11
C ARG A 26 4.98 7.68 7.14
N GLU A 27 6.21 7.31 6.80
CA GLU A 27 7.06 8.09 5.88
C GLU A 27 6.37 8.28 4.51
N VAL A 28 5.70 7.24 4.00
CA VAL A 28 4.91 7.32 2.77
C VAL A 28 3.72 8.29 2.92
N LEU A 29 3.01 8.27 4.05
CA LEU A 29 1.91 9.20 4.29
C LEU A 29 2.38 10.65 4.48
N GLU A 30 3.54 10.85 5.11
CA GLU A 30 4.19 12.17 5.24
C GLU A 30 4.53 12.73 3.85
N LEU A 31 5.11 11.91 2.97
CA LEU A 31 5.37 12.28 1.57
C LEU A 31 4.09 12.52 0.77
N ALA A 32 3.05 11.72 0.99
CA ALA A 32 1.76 11.93 0.34
C ALA A 32 1.10 13.25 0.77
N ALA A 33 1.32 13.68 2.03
CA ALA A 33 0.76 14.90 2.57
C ALA A 33 1.35 16.19 1.98
N THR A 34 2.53 16.13 1.33
CA THR A 34 3.16 17.28 0.69
C THR A 34 2.52 17.69 -0.63
N HIS A 35 1.67 16.85 -1.22
CA HIS A 35 0.99 17.11 -2.49
C HIS A 35 -0.53 17.20 -2.30
N GLU A 36 -1.16 18.24 -2.85
CA GLU A 36 -2.60 18.50 -2.67
C GLU A 36 -3.49 17.30 -3.04
N GLN A 37 -3.18 16.63 -4.15
CA GLN A 37 -3.96 15.51 -4.68
C GLN A 37 -3.91 14.26 -3.77
N THR A 38 -2.79 14.02 -3.09
CA THR A 38 -2.58 12.83 -2.25
C THR A 38 -2.68 13.13 -0.76
N ARG A 39 -2.74 14.40 -0.37
CA ARG A 39 -2.93 14.86 1.01
C ARG A 39 -4.13 14.28 1.75
N PRO A 40 -5.31 14.03 1.12
CA PRO A 40 -6.44 13.43 1.85
C PRO A 40 -6.25 11.93 2.12
N ILE A 41 -5.24 11.27 1.56
CA ILE A 41 -5.03 9.83 1.74
C ILE A 41 -4.49 9.56 3.15
N ARG A 42 -5.21 8.71 3.91
CA ARG A 42 -4.86 8.34 5.30
C ARG A 42 -4.44 6.89 5.48
N HIS A 43 -4.55 6.09 4.43
CA HIS A 43 -4.29 4.66 4.49
C HIS A 43 -3.09 4.31 3.61
N CYS A 44 -2.08 3.69 4.22
CA CYS A 44 -0.93 3.12 3.52
C CYS A 44 -0.85 1.63 3.84
N LEU A 45 -0.68 0.80 2.82
CA LEU A 45 -0.55 -0.65 2.95
C LEU A 45 0.67 -1.14 2.17
N ILE A 46 1.40 -2.10 2.76
CA ILE A 46 2.55 -2.74 2.11
C ILE A 46 2.11 -4.08 1.51
N HIS A 47 2.33 -4.24 0.21
CA HIS A 47 1.99 -5.43 -0.57
C HIS A 47 3.27 -6.18 -1.01
N PRO A 48 3.30 -7.52 -0.96
CA PRO A 48 4.51 -8.30 -1.25
C PRO A 48 4.96 -8.27 -2.71
N ALA A 49 4.01 -8.27 -3.65
CA ALA A 49 4.28 -8.17 -5.09
C ALA A 49 2.99 -7.76 -5.79
N PHE A 50 2.99 -6.71 -6.60
CA PHE A 50 1.79 -6.25 -7.28
C PHE A 50 1.29 -7.29 -8.28
N PRO A 51 -0.03 -7.52 -8.31
CA PRO A 51 -0.61 -8.39 -9.31
C PRO A 51 -0.46 -7.73 -10.67
N VAL A 52 0.23 -8.40 -11.57
CA VAL A 52 0.61 -7.92 -12.89
C VAL A 52 0.14 -8.91 -13.95
N ASP A 53 -0.03 -8.42 -15.16
CA ASP A 53 -0.34 -9.28 -16.31
C ASP A 53 0.73 -10.37 -16.48
N ILE A 54 0.30 -11.64 -16.45
CA ILE A 54 1.21 -12.79 -16.50
C ILE A 54 1.87 -12.99 -17.88
N ARG A 55 1.30 -12.42 -18.95
CA ARG A 55 1.79 -12.60 -20.32
C ARG A 55 2.86 -11.57 -20.68
N HIS A 56 2.81 -10.37 -20.07
CA HIS A 56 3.71 -9.28 -20.45
C HIS A 56 4.27 -8.47 -19.28
N ASN A 57 3.91 -8.78 -18.03
CA ASN A 57 4.35 -8.11 -16.81
C ASN A 57 4.32 -6.57 -16.88
N SER A 58 3.37 -6.03 -17.66
CA SER A 58 3.38 -4.64 -18.10
C SER A 58 2.25 -3.80 -17.50
N LYS A 59 1.27 -4.45 -16.87
CA LYS A 59 0.09 -3.79 -16.31
C LYS A 59 -0.25 -4.29 -14.92
N ILE A 60 -0.37 -3.36 -13.98
CA ILE A 60 -0.84 -3.62 -12.61
C ILE A 60 -2.36 -3.78 -12.61
N PHE A 61 -2.86 -4.89 -12.04
CA PHE A 61 -4.27 -5.17 -11.83
C PHE A 61 -4.80 -4.49 -10.56
N ARG A 62 -5.34 -3.27 -10.74
CA ARG A 62 -5.80 -2.42 -9.65
C ARG A 62 -7.00 -3.01 -8.90
N GLU A 63 -7.82 -3.80 -9.57
CA GLU A 63 -9.03 -4.43 -9.03
C GLU A 63 -8.65 -5.44 -7.93
N LYS A 64 -7.65 -6.28 -8.20
CA LYS A 64 -7.11 -7.24 -7.23
C LYS A 64 -6.50 -6.54 -6.01
N LEU A 65 -5.81 -5.43 -6.23
CA LEU A 65 -5.26 -4.60 -5.16
C LEU A 65 -6.37 -3.93 -4.32
N ALA A 66 -7.45 -3.47 -4.95
CA ALA A 66 -8.58 -2.84 -4.28
C ALA A 66 -9.30 -3.85 -3.36
N GLU A 67 -9.58 -5.06 -3.84
CA GLU A 67 -10.18 -6.13 -3.02
C GLU A 67 -9.28 -6.53 -1.86
N TRP A 68 -7.98 -6.64 -2.10
CA TRP A 68 -7.02 -6.92 -1.05
C TRP A 68 -6.97 -5.81 0.02
N ALA A 69 -6.92 -4.55 -0.40
CA ALA A 69 -6.88 -3.40 0.51
C ALA A 69 -8.15 -3.32 1.37
N ALA A 70 -9.33 -3.53 0.76
CA ALA A 70 -10.60 -3.54 1.48
C ALA A 70 -10.63 -4.59 2.60
N ARG A 71 -10.13 -5.81 2.33
CA ARG A 71 -10.00 -6.86 3.35
C ARG A 71 -9.03 -6.47 4.45
N ARG A 72 -7.91 -5.81 4.10
CA ARG A 72 -6.88 -5.43 5.08
C ARG A 72 -7.37 -4.32 6.02
N LEU A 73 -8.09 -3.33 5.49
CA LEU A 73 -8.68 -2.25 6.29
C LEU A 73 -9.75 -2.76 7.25
N LYS A 74 -10.64 -3.67 6.81
CA LYS A 74 -11.63 -4.31 7.71
C LYS A 74 -10.96 -5.01 8.89
N ARG A 75 -9.85 -5.72 8.66
CA ARG A 75 -9.08 -6.39 9.72
C ARG A 75 -8.37 -5.43 10.67
N ALA A 76 -8.04 -4.23 10.22
CA ALA A 76 -7.37 -3.22 11.05
C ALA A 76 -8.36 -2.51 11.98
N VAL A 77 -9.62 -2.34 11.55
CA VAL A 77 -10.69 -1.71 12.35
C VAL A 77 -11.30 -2.68 13.37
N ALA A 78 -11.29 -3.98 13.09
CA ALA A 78 -11.78 -5.02 14.01
C ALA A 78 -10.79 -5.38 15.15
N ARG A 79 -9.71 -4.60 15.32
CA ARG A 79 -8.66 -4.77 16.34
C ARG A 79 -8.52 -3.48 17.13
#